data_AF-A0A938BMR0-F1
#
_entry.id   AF-A0A938BMR0-F1
#
_cell.length_a   1.000
_cell.length_b   1.000
_cell.length_c   1.000
_cell.angle_alpha   90.00
_cell.angle_beta   90.00
_cell.angle_gamma   90.00
#
_symmetry.space_group_name_H-M   'P 1'
#
loop_
_entity.id
_entity.type
_entity.pdbx_description
1 polymer ?
#
loop_
_entity_poly.entity_id
_entity_poly.type
_entity_poly.pdbx_seq_one_letter_code
_entity_poly.pdbx_strand_id
1 'polypeptide(L)'
;MPKVDADPLLEDYRTHRSARAREALVRKHLKLVKQIAGAHSRHASRNIDDLIQVGCIGLLNALDRYDPAAGSSFEAYAGACIAGEIRHYVRDHSHLMKPPRELQELRPQILRAISKLSQTSYRSPTPEEISKEIGVPVEKVEDVLALDERVVPLSLDSEPQDDPEKAGWNYQLVDNRYRSFQLAAEDRIMLGQAMGKMREVSREVIE
;
A
#
# COMPACT_ATOMS: atom_id res chain seq x y z
N MET A 1 -6.85 -23.73 -32.51
CA MET A 1 -8.16 -24.15 -31.97
C MET A 1 -8.02 -24.22 -30.46
N PRO A 2 -8.88 -23.58 -29.65
CA PRO A 2 -8.81 -23.72 -28.20
C PRO A 2 -9.06 -25.19 -27.87
N LYS A 3 -8.17 -25.81 -27.10
CA LYS A 3 -8.36 -27.16 -26.59
C LYS A 3 -9.55 -27.08 -25.62
N VAL A 4 -10.68 -27.65 -26.01
CA VAL A 4 -11.75 -27.94 -25.06
C VAL A 4 -11.14 -28.92 -24.06
N ASP A 5 -10.94 -28.47 -22.83
CA ASP A 5 -10.31 -29.27 -21.78
C ASP A 5 -11.21 -30.46 -21.44
N ALA A 6 -10.98 -31.59 -22.10
CA ALA A 6 -11.54 -32.89 -21.76
C ALA A 6 -10.77 -33.46 -20.56
N ASP A 7 -10.67 -32.70 -19.46
CA ASP A 7 -10.07 -33.21 -18.24
C ASP A 7 -11.12 -33.99 -17.45
N PRO A 8 -11.00 -35.33 -17.35
CA PRO A 8 -11.98 -36.15 -16.63
C PRO A 8 -12.09 -35.77 -15.16
N LEU A 9 -11.05 -35.18 -14.55
CA LEU A 9 -11.09 -34.69 -13.17
C LEU A 9 -11.99 -33.46 -13.01
N LEU A 10 -12.00 -32.55 -14.00
CA LEU A 10 -12.88 -31.38 -13.98
C LEU A 10 -14.33 -31.81 -14.08
N GLU A 11 -14.63 -32.77 -14.94
CA GLU A 11 -16.00 -33.27 -15.10
C GLU A 11 -16.49 -34.05 -13.88
N ASP A 12 -15.63 -34.87 -13.27
CA ASP A 12 -15.93 -35.55 -12.01
C ASP A 12 -16.19 -34.55 -10.87
N TYR A 13 -15.37 -33.50 -10.76
CA TYR A 13 -15.59 -32.45 -9.76
C TYR A 13 -16.89 -31.68 -9.99
N ARG A 14 -17.25 -31.37 -11.24
CA ARG A 14 -18.51 -30.68 -11.56
C ARG A 14 -19.73 -31.51 -11.22
N THR A 15 -19.67 -32.83 -11.48
CA THR A 15 -20.80 -33.75 -11.30
C THR A 15 -20.98 -34.15 -9.83
N HIS A 16 -19.89 -34.51 -9.15
CA HIS A 16 -19.95 -35.12 -7.82
C HIS A 16 -19.47 -34.20 -6.69
N ARG A 17 -18.86 -33.05 -7.01
CA ARG A 17 -18.25 -32.12 -6.03
C ARG A 17 -17.33 -32.84 -5.03
N SER A 18 -16.64 -33.88 -5.50
CA SER A 18 -15.78 -34.74 -4.69
C SER A 18 -14.61 -33.95 -4.11
N ALA A 19 -14.40 -34.06 -2.80
CA ALA A 19 -13.25 -33.44 -2.12
C ALA A 19 -11.91 -33.93 -2.68
N ARG A 20 -11.83 -35.20 -3.07
CA ARG A 20 -10.63 -35.81 -3.66
C ARG A 20 -10.33 -35.23 -5.05
N ALA A 21 -11.35 -35.04 -5.88
CA ALA A 21 -11.21 -34.42 -7.19
C ALA A 21 -10.77 -32.95 -7.06
N ARG A 22 -11.38 -32.23 -6.10
CA ARG A 22 -10.99 -30.84 -5.76
C ARG A 22 -9.52 -30.74 -5.37
N GLU A 23 -9.06 -31.60 -4.48
CA GLU A 23 -7.68 -31.61 -4.02
C GLU A 23 -6.70 -31.92 -5.17
N ALA A 24 -7.01 -32.91 -6.00
CA ALA A 24 -6.20 -33.26 -7.16
C ALA A 24 -6.10 -32.10 -8.17
N LEU A 25 -7.21 -31.43 -8.45
CA LEU A 25 -7.26 -30.26 -9.34
C LEU A 25 -6.46 -29.08 -8.77
N VAL A 26 -6.61 -28.80 -7.47
CA VAL A 26 -5.81 -27.75 -6.80
C VAL A 26 -4.32 -28.07 -6.89
N ARG A 27 -3.91 -29.31 -6.59
CA ARG A 27 -2.50 -29.74 -6.69
C ARG A 27 -1.97 -29.61 -8.13
N LYS A 28 -2.77 -30.00 -9.12
CA LYS A 28 -2.43 -29.91 -10.55
C LYS A 28 -2.17 -28.46 -10.98
N HIS A 29 -3.02 -27.53 -10.56
CA HIS A 29 -2.95 -26.13 -10.99
C HIS A 29 -2.18 -25.21 -10.03
N LEU A 30 -1.61 -25.73 -8.94
CA LEU A 30 -0.84 -24.93 -7.97
C LEU A 30 0.35 -24.21 -8.61
N LYS A 31 0.99 -24.80 -9.63
CA LYS A 31 2.09 -24.16 -10.37
C LYS A 31 1.63 -22.89 -11.09
N LEU A 32 0.43 -22.89 -11.68
CA LEU A 32 -0.17 -21.72 -12.33
C LEU A 32 -0.40 -20.60 -11.31
N VAL A 33 -0.95 -20.93 -10.14
CA VAL A 33 -1.14 -19.97 -9.04
C VAL A 33 0.19 -19.34 -8.65
N LYS A 34 1.24 -20.14 -8.42
CA LYS A 34 2.58 -19.64 -8.06
C LYS A 34 3.17 -18.74 -9.14
N GLN A 35 2.99 -19.08 -10.42
CA GLN A 35 3.46 -18.24 -11.54
C GLN A 35 2.76 -16.87 -11.56
N ILE A 36 1.43 -16.84 -11.41
CA ILE A 36 0.66 -15.59 -11.40
C ILE A 36 0.99 -14.77 -10.15
N ALA A 37 1.06 -15.39 -8.97
CA ALA A 37 1.44 -14.74 -7.73
C ALA A 37 2.84 -14.12 -7.81
N GLY A 38 3.81 -14.86 -8.36
CA GLY A 38 5.18 -14.36 -8.55
C GLY A 38 5.27 -13.15 -9.49
N ALA A 39 4.43 -13.09 -10.52
CA ALA A 39 4.33 -11.92 -11.40
C ALA A 39 3.82 -10.68 -10.64
N HIS A 40 2.88 -10.85 -9.70
CA HIS A 40 2.30 -9.75 -8.92
C HIS A 40 3.17 -9.34 -7.72
N SER A 41 3.93 -10.27 -7.13
CA SER A 41 4.85 -9.99 -6.02
C SER A 41 5.96 -9.01 -6.42
N ARG A 42 6.33 -8.93 -7.69
CA ARG A 42 7.30 -7.92 -8.18
C ARG A 42 6.78 -6.48 -8.09
N HIS A 43 5.47 -6.31 -8.09
CA HIS A 43 4.82 -5.00 -8.09
C HIS A 43 4.16 -4.66 -6.75
N ALA A 44 3.93 -5.67 -5.90
CA ALA A 44 3.38 -5.52 -4.57
C ALA A 44 4.47 -5.77 -3.52
N SER A 45 4.66 -4.86 -2.57
CA SER A 45 5.55 -5.04 -1.42
C SER A 45 4.96 -6.02 -0.38
N ARG A 46 4.54 -7.21 -0.83
CA ARG A 46 3.85 -8.21 -0.01
C ARG A 46 4.57 -9.55 -0.09
N ASN A 47 4.42 -10.33 0.98
CA ASN A 47 4.87 -11.70 1.02
C ASN A 47 4.21 -12.51 -0.11
N ILE A 48 5.03 -13.21 -0.89
CA ILE A 48 4.57 -14.06 -1.99
C ILE A 48 3.65 -15.19 -1.50
N ASP A 49 3.84 -15.69 -0.28
CA ASP A 49 3.02 -16.77 0.27
C ASP A 49 1.57 -16.33 0.48
N ASP A 50 1.34 -15.08 0.89
CA ASP A 50 -0.01 -14.51 1.01
C ASP A 50 -0.68 -14.45 -0.38
N LEU A 51 0.06 -14.01 -1.39
CA LEU A 51 -0.45 -13.93 -2.76
C LEU A 51 -0.76 -15.32 -3.32
N ILE A 52 0.02 -16.34 -2.98
CA ILE A 52 -0.26 -17.73 -3.33
C ILE A 52 -1.54 -18.20 -2.65
N GLN A 53 -1.74 -17.91 -1.37
CA GLN A 53 -2.98 -18.29 -0.65
C GLN A 53 -4.22 -17.63 -1.25
N VAL A 54 -4.17 -16.33 -1.50
CA VAL A 54 -5.25 -15.60 -2.18
C VAL A 54 -5.48 -16.13 -3.59
N GLY A 55 -4.41 -16.42 -4.32
CA GLY A 55 -4.50 -17.04 -5.63
C GLY A 55 -5.14 -18.43 -5.59
N CYS A 56 -4.89 -19.22 -4.54
CA CYS A 56 -5.58 -20.50 -4.32
C CYS A 56 -7.08 -20.31 -4.11
N ILE A 57 -7.52 -19.26 -3.39
CA ILE A 57 -8.95 -18.91 -3.28
C ILE A 57 -9.53 -18.60 -4.66
N GLY A 58 -8.83 -17.82 -5.48
CA GLY A 58 -9.24 -17.54 -6.86
C GLY A 58 -9.32 -18.78 -7.75
N LEU A 59 -8.40 -19.73 -7.58
CA LEU A 59 -8.45 -21.02 -8.27
C LEU A 59 -9.68 -21.84 -7.84
N LEU A 60 -9.99 -21.86 -6.54
CA LEU A 60 -11.18 -22.56 -6.03
C LEU A 60 -12.47 -21.95 -6.58
N ASN A 61 -12.57 -20.61 -6.58
CA ASN A 61 -13.70 -19.90 -7.18
C ASN A 61 -13.82 -20.19 -8.68
N ALA A 62 -12.69 -20.29 -9.40
CA ALA A 62 -12.68 -20.65 -10.80
C ALA A 62 -13.15 -22.10 -11.04
N LEU A 63 -12.70 -23.05 -10.23
CA LEU A 63 -13.17 -24.44 -10.29
C LEU A 63 -14.68 -24.54 -10.10
N ASP A 64 -15.25 -23.70 -9.22
CA ASP A 64 -16.67 -23.75 -8.92
C ASP A 64 -17.57 -23.15 -10.02
N ARG A 65 -17.04 -22.22 -10.81
CA ARG A 65 -17.78 -21.41 -11.79
C ARG A 65 -17.44 -21.68 -13.25
N TYR A 66 -16.39 -22.46 -13.52
CA TYR A 66 -15.96 -22.72 -14.88
C TYR A 66 -17.02 -23.48 -15.69
N ASP A 67 -17.26 -23.00 -16.90
CA ASP A 67 -18.14 -23.62 -17.88
C ASP A 67 -17.38 -23.92 -19.19
N PRO A 68 -17.14 -25.21 -19.51
CA PRO A 68 -16.50 -25.61 -20.77
C PRO A 68 -17.28 -25.16 -22.02
N ALA A 69 -18.59 -24.96 -21.92
CA ALA A 69 -19.43 -24.53 -23.05
C ALA A 69 -19.10 -23.10 -23.51
N ALA A 70 -18.46 -22.29 -22.66
CA ALA A 70 -18.02 -20.94 -22.98
C ALA A 70 -16.80 -20.88 -23.93
N GLY A 71 -16.18 -22.03 -24.26
CA GLY A 71 -15.17 -22.13 -25.32
C GLY A 71 -13.74 -21.70 -24.96
N SER A 72 -13.48 -21.27 -23.72
CA SER A 72 -12.14 -20.99 -23.20
C SER A 72 -11.61 -22.19 -22.41
N SER A 73 -10.29 -22.44 -22.42
CA SER A 73 -9.69 -23.45 -21.56
C SER A 73 -9.81 -23.07 -20.07
N PHE A 74 -9.82 -24.07 -19.20
CA PHE A 74 -9.88 -23.87 -17.75
C PHE A 74 -8.68 -23.06 -17.27
N GLU A 75 -7.49 -23.33 -17.80
CA GLU A 75 -6.26 -22.62 -17.42
C GLU A 75 -6.33 -21.12 -17.75
N ALA A 76 -6.92 -20.76 -18.90
CA ALA A 76 -7.11 -19.37 -19.28
C ALA A 76 -8.14 -18.68 -18.38
N TYR A 77 -9.27 -19.32 -18.12
CA TYR A 77 -10.31 -18.81 -17.22
C TYR A 77 -9.80 -18.65 -15.78
N ALA A 78 -9.22 -19.71 -15.22
CA ALA A 78 -8.64 -19.72 -13.89
C ALA A 78 -7.54 -18.66 -13.76
N GLY A 79 -6.70 -18.48 -14.79
CA GLY A 79 -5.69 -17.44 -14.79
C GLY A 79 -6.26 -16.04 -14.58
N ALA A 80 -7.36 -15.70 -15.26
CA ALA A 80 -8.04 -14.42 -15.09
C ALA A 80 -8.65 -14.25 -13.68
N CYS A 81 -9.29 -15.30 -13.14
CA CYS A 81 -9.85 -15.29 -11.79
C CYS A 81 -8.77 -15.13 -10.72
N ILE A 82 -7.69 -15.92 -10.79
CA ILE A 82 -6.55 -15.86 -9.86
C ILE A 82 -5.95 -14.45 -9.85
N ALA A 83 -5.65 -13.89 -11.04
CA ALA A 83 -5.10 -12.54 -11.15
C ALA A 83 -6.07 -11.46 -10.66
N GLY A 84 -7.38 -11.67 -10.82
CA GLY A 84 -8.41 -10.78 -10.26
C GLY A 84 -8.39 -10.74 -8.74
N GLU A 85 -8.46 -11.91 -8.10
CA GLU A 85 -8.45 -12.03 -6.63
C GLU A 85 -7.17 -11.46 -6.02
N ILE A 86 -6.01 -11.75 -6.61
CA ILE A 86 -4.73 -11.20 -6.16
C ILE A 86 -4.73 -9.68 -6.27
N ARG A 87 -5.22 -9.10 -7.37
CA ARG A 87 -5.32 -7.63 -7.52
C ARG A 87 -6.27 -7.01 -6.50
N HIS A 88 -7.41 -7.64 -6.22
CA HIS A 88 -8.33 -7.17 -5.19
C HIS A 88 -7.68 -7.19 -3.80
N TYR A 89 -7.05 -8.31 -3.42
CA TYR A 89 -6.33 -8.39 -2.15
C TYR A 89 -5.23 -7.33 -2.02
N VAL A 90 -4.39 -7.18 -3.06
CA VAL A 90 -3.32 -6.17 -3.06
C VAL A 90 -3.91 -4.78 -2.91
N ARG A 91 -4.96 -4.42 -3.64
CA ARG A 91 -5.61 -3.10 -3.54
C ARG A 91 -6.20 -2.84 -2.15
N ASP A 92 -6.86 -3.84 -1.57
CA ASP A 92 -7.58 -3.66 -0.31
C ASP A 92 -6.62 -3.61 0.89
N HIS A 93 -5.40 -4.14 0.73
CA HIS A 93 -4.37 -4.21 1.77
C HIS A 93 -3.12 -3.35 1.46
N SER A 94 -3.03 -2.66 0.32
CA SER A 94 -1.82 -1.94 -0.14
C SER A 94 -1.45 -0.75 0.74
N HIS A 95 -2.39 -0.22 1.52
CA HIS A 95 -2.20 1.01 2.27
C HIS A 95 -2.21 0.73 3.77
N LEU A 96 -1.05 0.86 4.40
CA LEU A 96 -0.94 0.90 5.86
C LEU A 96 -1.62 2.16 6.43
N MET A 97 -1.61 3.24 5.63
CA MET A 97 -2.35 4.48 5.85
C MET A 97 -3.24 4.76 4.63
N LYS A 98 -4.56 4.70 4.79
CA LYS A 98 -5.49 5.01 3.69
C LYS A 98 -5.52 6.52 3.45
N PRO A 99 -5.13 7.01 2.25
CA PRO A 99 -5.22 8.44 1.97
C PRO A 99 -6.69 8.91 1.96
N PRO A 100 -6.97 10.18 2.27
CA PRO A 100 -8.30 10.77 2.11
C PRO A 100 -8.90 10.50 0.72
N ARG A 101 -10.22 10.28 0.66
CA ARG A 101 -10.93 9.93 -0.57
C ARG A 101 -10.77 10.99 -1.68
N GLU A 102 -10.79 12.25 -1.30
CA GLU A 102 -10.57 13.38 -2.22
C GLU A 102 -9.24 13.25 -2.99
N LEU A 103 -8.15 12.88 -2.31
CA LEU A 103 -6.84 12.70 -2.94
C LEU A 103 -6.79 11.46 -3.84
N GLN A 104 -7.53 10.39 -3.48
CA GLN A 104 -7.65 9.20 -4.32
C GLN A 104 -8.38 9.49 -5.64
N GLU A 105 -9.41 10.34 -5.62
CA GLU A 105 -10.19 10.73 -6.79
C GLU A 105 -9.43 11.70 -7.72
N LEU A 106 -8.51 12.50 -7.16
CA LEU A 106 -7.63 13.41 -7.90
C LEU A 106 -6.48 12.68 -8.62
N ARG A 107 -5.92 11.62 -8.02
CA ARG A 107 -4.79 10.86 -8.57
C ARG A 107 -4.93 10.43 -10.04
N PRO A 108 -6.02 9.77 -10.49
CA PRO A 108 -6.14 9.38 -11.90
C PRO A 108 -6.18 10.59 -12.85
N GLN A 109 -6.65 11.75 -12.39
CA GLN A 109 -6.67 12.98 -13.19
C GLN A 109 -5.26 13.55 -13.33
N ILE A 110 -4.51 13.59 -12.23
CA ILE A 110 -3.10 14.00 -12.21
C ILE A 110 -2.24 13.10 -13.10
N LEU A 111 -2.38 11.77 -13.02
CA LEU A 111 -1.62 10.84 -13.88
C LEU A 111 -1.91 11.03 -15.37
N ARG A 112 -3.17 11.32 -15.73
CA ARG A 112 -3.53 11.65 -17.12
C ARG A 112 -2.93 12.98 -17.56
N ALA A 113 -2.95 14.00 -16.71
CA ALA A 113 -2.34 15.30 -16.98
C ALA A 113 -0.83 15.16 -17.16
N ILE A 114 -0.15 14.40 -16.29
CA ILE A 114 1.28 14.10 -16.43
C ILE A 114 1.55 13.45 -17.79
N SER A 115 0.81 12.40 -18.15
CA SER A 115 1.01 11.71 -19.43
C SER A 115 0.83 12.66 -20.63
N LYS A 116 -0.23 13.48 -20.63
CA LYS A 116 -0.52 14.44 -21.70
C LYS A 116 0.53 15.54 -21.82
N LEU A 117 0.91 16.15 -20.71
CA LEU A 117 1.90 17.23 -20.67
C LEU A 117 3.30 16.71 -21.01
N SER A 118 3.67 15.52 -20.56
CA SER A 118 4.95 14.89 -20.92
C SER A 118 5.05 14.60 -22.41
N GLN A 119 3.97 14.18 -23.07
CA GLN A 119 3.95 13.97 -24.52
C GLN A 119 4.11 15.27 -25.31
N THR A 120 3.62 16.39 -24.78
CA THR A 120 3.65 17.69 -25.46
C THR A 120 4.98 18.41 -25.24
N SER A 121 5.49 18.37 -24.01
CA SER A 121 6.68 19.12 -23.58
C SER A 121 7.99 18.32 -23.69
N TYR A 122 7.92 17.02 -23.97
CA TYR A 122 9.05 16.09 -24.00
C TYR A 122 9.90 16.09 -22.72
N ARG A 123 9.28 16.46 -21.58
CA ARG A 123 9.88 16.44 -20.24
C ARG A 123 8.83 16.13 -19.18
N SER A 124 9.26 15.89 -17.95
CA SER A 124 8.34 15.81 -16.81
C SER A 124 7.71 17.20 -16.54
N PRO A 125 6.37 17.29 -16.40
CA PRO A 125 5.69 18.53 -16.06
C PRO A 125 5.87 18.90 -14.58
N THR A 126 5.82 20.20 -14.28
CA THR A 126 5.89 20.69 -12.90
C THR A 126 4.51 20.61 -12.21
N PRO A 127 4.45 20.62 -10.85
CA PRO A 127 3.18 20.65 -10.12
C PRO A 127 2.26 21.81 -10.56
N GLU A 128 2.82 22.98 -10.90
CA GLU A 128 2.07 24.14 -11.37
C GLU A 128 1.46 23.91 -12.76
N GLU A 129 2.17 23.22 -13.66
CA GLU A 129 1.66 22.89 -14.99
C GLU A 129 0.52 21.88 -14.91
N ILE A 130 0.67 20.88 -14.04
CA ILE A 130 -0.36 19.90 -13.75
C ILE A 130 -1.59 20.60 -13.15
N SER A 131 -1.38 21.45 -12.14
CA SER A 131 -2.43 22.24 -11.48
C SER A 131 -3.26 23.04 -12.49
N LYS A 132 -2.59 23.73 -13.43
CA LYS A 132 -3.26 24.49 -14.49
C LYS A 132 -4.07 23.62 -15.45
N GLU A 133 -3.56 22.43 -15.79
CA GLU A 133 -4.23 21.51 -16.70
C GLU A 133 -5.51 20.92 -16.10
N ILE A 134 -5.52 20.62 -14.79
CA ILE A 134 -6.66 19.98 -14.11
C ILE A 134 -7.57 20.96 -13.34
N GLY A 135 -7.13 22.21 -13.13
CA GLY A 135 -7.90 23.24 -12.43
C GLY A 135 -7.99 23.04 -10.91
N VAL A 136 -6.95 22.47 -10.30
CA VAL A 136 -6.90 22.15 -8.86
C VAL A 136 -5.72 22.88 -8.21
N PRO A 137 -5.78 23.32 -6.93
CA PRO A 137 -4.66 24.00 -6.27
C PRO A 137 -3.35 23.20 -6.33
N VAL A 138 -2.22 23.90 -6.47
CA VAL A 138 -0.90 23.26 -6.57
C VAL A 138 -0.59 22.40 -5.34
N GLU A 139 -0.95 22.86 -4.15
CA GLU A 139 -0.80 22.15 -2.87
C GLU A 139 -1.46 20.76 -2.92
N LYS A 140 -2.64 20.65 -3.53
CA LYS A 140 -3.36 19.37 -3.68
C LYS A 140 -2.68 18.47 -4.70
N VAL A 141 -2.04 19.03 -5.73
CA VAL A 141 -1.21 18.26 -6.66
C VAL A 141 0.00 17.71 -5.94
N GLU A 142 0.69 18.53 -5.16
CA GLU A 142 1.84 18.13 -4.34
C GLU A 142 1.47 17.05 -3.33
N ASP A 143 0.36 17.21 -2.61
CA ASP A 143 -0.17 16.20 -1.67
C ASP A 143 -0.35 14.84 -2.36
N VAL A 144 -0.98 14.83 -3.55
CA VAL A 144 -1.21 13.58 -4.29
C VAL A 144 0.08 12.99 -4.83
N LEU A 145 1.02 13.81 -5.30
CA LEU A 145 2.33 13.34 -5.77
C LEU A 145 3.15 12.75 -4.61
N ALA A 146 3.11 13.37 -3.42
CA ALA A 146 3.74 12.87 -2.21
C ALA A 146 3.11 11.56 -1.69
N LEU A 147 1.82 11.33 -1.97
CA LEU A 147 1.14 10.07 -1.66
C LEU A 147 1.53 8.91 -2.58
N ASP A 148 1.94 9.21 -3.83
CA ASP A 148 2.16 8.20 -4.87
C ASP A 148 3.45 7.39 -4.63
N GLU A 149 4.36 7.94 -3.86
CA GLU A 149 5.59 7.27 -3.47
C GLU A 149 5.34 6.37 -2.29
N ARG A 150 4.90 5.12 -2.53
CA ARG A 150 5.20 3.94 -1.70
C ARG A 150 5.62 4.29 -0.27
N VAL A 151 4.74 4.95 0.50
CA VAL A 151 5.05 5.30 1.89
C VAL A 151 4.91 4.02 2.68
N VAL A 152 5.89 3.15 2.48
CA VAL A 152 6.16 2.03 3.35
C VAL A 152 6.76 2.70 4.56
N PRO A 153 6.05 2.76 5.69
CA PRO A 153 6.62 3.33 6.88
C PRO A 153 7.94 2.61 7.16
N LEU A 154 8.97 3.38 7.49
CA LEU A 154 10.23 2.84 7.96
C LEU A 154 10.00 2.11 9.28
N SER A 155 10.62 0.95 9.42
CA SER A 155 10.59 0.24 10.70
C SER A 155 11.39 1.03 11.74
N LEU A 156 10.82 1.28 12.91
CA LEU A 156 11.56 1.90 14.01
C LEU A 156 12.71 1.02 14.52
N ASP A 157 12.63 -0.28 14.26
CA ASP A 157 13.65 -1.27 14.59
C ASP A 157 14.71 -1.41 13.47
N SER A 158 14.57 -0.68 12.36
CA SER A 158 15.60 -0.67 11.31
C SER A 158 16.79 0.20 11.72
N GLU A 159 17.97 -0.18 11.24
CA GLU A 159 19.19 0.60 11.42
C GLU A 159 19.28 1.71 10.35
N PRO A 160 19.80 2.90 10.68
CA PRO A 160 20.04 3.95 9.70
C PRO A 160 21.02 3.50 8.63
N GLN A 161 20.64 3.62 7.36
CA GLN A 161 21.46 3.12 6.25
C GLN A 161 22.75 3.92 6.06
N ASP A 162 22.72 5.21 6.43
CA ASP A 162 23.85 6.14 6.23
C ASP A 162 24.90 6.06 7.35
N ASP A 163 24.58 5.41 8.48
CA ASP A 163 25.46 5.39 9.65
C ASP A 163 25.11 4.21 10.59
N PRO A 164 25.68 3.02 10.35
CA PRO A 164 25.38 1.81 11.12
C PRO A 164 25.90 1.86 12.57
N GLU A 165 26.72 2.84 12.94
CA GLU A 165 27.13 3.05 14.33
C GLU A 165 26.08 3.84 15.14
N LYS A 166 25.09 4.45 14.48
CA LYS A 166 23.99 5.13 15.17
C LYS A 166 22.97 4.11 15.67
N ALA A 167 22.47 4.38 16.88
CA ALA A 167 21.33 3.66 17.45
C ALA A 167 20.14 3.67 16.48
N GLY A 168 19.33 2.60 16.51
CA GLY A 168 18.12 2.45 15.68
C GLY A 168 17.17 3.65 15.78
N TRP A 169 16.28 3.80 14.80
CA TRP A 169 15.35 4.94 14.73
C TRP A 169 14.51 5.13 15.99
N ASN A 170 14.18 4.04 16.70
CA ASN A 170 13.50 4.05 17.99
C ASN A 170 14.21 4.88 19.08
N TYR A 171 15.54 4.99 19.06
CA TYR A 171 16.32 5.79 20.02
C TYR A 171 16.54 7.23 19.57
N GLN A 172 16.36 7.52 18.28
CA GLN A 172 16.57 8.86 17.72
C GLN A 172 15.29 9.72 17.74
N LEU A 173 14.12 9.09 17.83
CA LEU A 173 12.85 9.81 17.91
C LEU A 173 12.71 10.50 19.27
N VAL A 174 12.85 11.82 19.24
CA VAL A 174 12.61 12.67 20.41
C VAL A 174 11.11 12.87 20.57
N ASP A 175 10.57 12.56 21.75
CA ASP A 175 9.22 12.98 22.09
C ASP A 175 9.21 14.48 22.41
N ASN A 176 8.74 15.28 21.47
CA ASN A 176 8.65 16.73 21.63
C ASN A 176 7.60 17.16 22.69
N ARG A 177 6.81 16.21 23.21
CA ARG A 177 5.88 16.42 24.33
C ARG A 177 6.46 15.97 25.66
N TYR A 178 7.65 15.35 25.68
CA TYR A 178 8.29 14.93 26.91
C TYR A 178 8.61 16.16 27.76
N ARG A 179 7.89 16.30 28.87
CA ARG A 179 8.21 17.26 29.92
C ARG A 179 8.81 16.48 31.06
N SER A 180 10.11 16.66 31.32
CA SER A 180 10.68 16.13 32.54
C SER A 180 10.03 16.85 33.73
N PHE A 181 9.47 16.06 34.66
CA PHE A 181 8.83 16.60 35.86
C PHE A 181 9.81 17.40 36.74
N GLN A 182 11.10 17.06 36.69
CA GLN A 182 12.16 17.76 37.42
C GLN A 182 12.40 19.19 36.92
N LEU A 183 12.46 19.43 35.59
CA LEU A 183 12.68 20.79 35.07
C LEU A 183 11.51 21.71 35.42
N ALA A 184 10.26 21.25 35.31
CA ALA A 184 9.12 22.14 35.55
C ALA A 184 9.03 22.68 36.99
N ALA A 185 9.50 21.91 37.98
CA ALA A 185 9.56 22.35 39.38
C ALA A 185 10.79 23.24 39.65
N GLU A 186 11.95 22.87 39.11
CA GLU A 186 13.19 23.64 39.22
C GLU A 186 13.08 25.00 38.51
N ASP A 187 12.53 25.02 37.30
CA ASP A 187 12.26 26.24 36.51
C ASP A 187 11.30 27.17 37.26
N ARG A 188 10.25 26.64 37.90
CA ARG A 188 9.35 27.45 38.74
C ARG A 188 10.06 28.06 39.94
N ILE A 189 10.92 27.28 40.61
CA ILE A 189 11.68 27.76 41.77
C ILE A 189 12.68 28.83 41.32
N MET A 190 13.41 28.59 40.23
CA MET A 190 14.34 29.57 39.65
C MET A 190 13.62 30.85 39.21
N LEU A 191 12.51 30.74 38.50
CA LEU A 191 11.69 31.88 38.07
C LEU A 191 11.18 32.66 39.28
N GLY A 192 10.67 31.98 40.31
CA GLY A 192 10.24 32.64 41.55
C GLY A 192 11.36 33.39 42.27
N GLN A 193 12.56 32.79 42.34
CA GLN A 193 13.75 33.45 42.92
C GLN A 193 14.23 34.64 42.08
N ALA A 194 14.18 34.53 40.75
CA ALA A 194 14.55 35.59 39.83
C ALA A 194 13.55 36.77 39.92
N MET A 195 12.25 36.48 39.90
CA MET A 195 11.19 37.47 40.13
C MET A 195 11.38 38.17 41.48
N GLY A 196 11.76 37.42 42.53
CA GLY A 196 12.09 37.93 43.87
C GLY A 196 13.21 38.99 43.90
N LYS A 197 14.15 38.94 42.94
CA LYS A 197 15.28 39.88 42.82
C LYS A 197 15.00 41.07 41.90
N MET A 198 13.90 41.06 41.15
CA MET A 198 13.54 42.17 40.26
C MET A 198 12.98 43.36 41.04
N ARG A 199 13.18 44.57 40.50
CA ARG A 199 12.55 45.79 41.00
C ARG A 199 11.03 45.67 40.90
N GLU A 200 10.33 46.24 41.86
CA GLU A 200 8.87 46.14 42.03
C GLU A 200 8.10 46.48 40.74
N VAL A 201 8.48 47.59 40.09
CA VAL A 201 7.90 48.05 38.82
C VAL A 201 8.09 47.04 37.67
N SER A 202 9.20 46.31 37.63
CA SER A 202 9.46 45.30 36.59
C SER A 202 8.77 43.97 36.89
N ARG A 203 8.42 43.70 38.15
CA ARG A 203 7.64 42.52 38.55
C ARG A 203 6.16 42.70 38.20
N GLU A 204 5.62 43.90 38.45
CA GLU A 204 4.20 44.25 38.20
C GLU A 204 3.81 44.28 36.72
N VAL A 205 4.78 44.41 35.79
CA VAL A 205 4.54 44.35 34.33
C VAL A 205 4.54 42.92 33.78
N ILE A 206 5.13 41.97 34.51
CA ILE A 206 5.32 40.57 34.05
C ILE A 206 4.27 39.63 34.66
N GLU A 207 3.73 39.93 35.85
CA GLU A 207 2.53 39.27 36.41
C GLU A 207 1.25 39.65 35.65
#